data_AF-A0A3B4GI48-F1
#
_entry.id   AF-A0A3B4GI48-F1
#
_cell.length_a   1.000
_cell.length_b   1.000
_cell.length_c   1.000
_cell.angle_alpha   90.00
_cell.angle_beta   90.00
_cell.angle_gamma   90.00
#
_symmetry.space_group_name_H-M   'P 1'
#
loop_
_entity.id
_entity.type
_entity.pdbx_description
1 polymer ?
#
loop_
_entity_poly.entity_id
_entity_poly.type
_entity_poly.pdbx_seq_one_letter_code
_entity_poly.pdbx_strand_id
1 'polypeptide(L)'
;MASVTVRGLALCTTSLLNFAFVFISGADLIRFVSFRAIYHNITGETTLCRDSIPWSVALRDSSVLRALAVDLGLLALFIVQHSLLAWLPVKQALQSVLGPLNRTAYCFTTALALQILMRYWQPVTNAPCLWSVRQAPWSVWFPLLCFSLHFLCWAIICSILMIFDYPELLGIKQVYYDCLGLGDPLSHKSPCAQRLLSHLRHPVCLELGVVLWLLPALSLDRLLLAGALSAYLALAHSLDKQDLAYLCVQLNSKMQLFAQPHGGSVDATPNEDTDDHKKK
;
A
#
# COMPACT_ATOMS: atom_id res chain seq x y z
N MET A 1 -18.78 32.78 13.37
CA MET A 1 -18.39 32.39 12.00
C MET A 1 -16.88 32.24 11.84
N ALA A 2 -16.05 33.24 12.19
CA ALA A 2 -14.57 33.16 12.04
C ALA A 2 -13.90 31.95 12.73
N SER A 3 -14.33 31.56 13.94
CA SER A 3 -13.79 30.39 14.66
C SER A 3 -14.04 29.05 13.93
N VAL A 4 -15.19 28.92 13.27
CA VAL A 4 -15.54 27.71 12.48
C VAL A 4 -14.69 27.62 11.22
N THR A 5 -14.44 28.76 10.57
CA THR A 5 -13.59 28.84 9.37
C THR A 5 -12.13 28.56 9.69
N VAL A 6 -11.62 29.06 10.82
CA VAL A 6 -10.25 28.78 11.29
C VAL A 6 -10.08 27.31 11.67
N ARG A 7 -11.06 26.71 12.36
CA ARG A 7 -11.04 25.27 12.67
C ARG A 7 -11.05 24.40 11.41
N GLY A 8 -11.92 24.71 10.46
CA GLY A 8 -11.99 23.99 9.17
C GLY A 8 -10.69 24.10 8.38
N LEU A 9 -10.07 25.28 8.33
CA LEU A 9 -8.78 25.48 7.67
C LEU A 9 -7.66 24.69 8.34
N ALA A 10 -7.60 24.67 9.67
CA ALA A 10 -6.61 23.90 10.43
C ALA A 10 -6.76 22.38 10.21
N LEU A 11 -7.99 21.87 10.14
CA LEU A 11 -8.25 20.46 9.86
C LEU A 11 -7.84 20.09 8.42
N CYS A 12 -8.20 20.92 7.43
CA CYS A 12 -7.82 20.70 6.04
C CYS A 12 -6.31 20.71 5.84
N THR A 13 -5.61 21.71 6.41
CA THR A 13 -4.14 21.80 6.33
C THR A 13 -3.45 20.60 6.97
N THR A 14 -3.90 20.19 8.16
CA THR A 14 -3.38 18.99 8.84
C THR A 14 -3.58 17.72 7.99
N SER A 15 -4.76 17.57 7.37
CA SER A 15 -5.06 16.41 6.53
C SER A 15 -4.20 16.38 5.26
N LEU A 16 -3.96 17.53 4.62
CA LEU A 16 -3.09 17.65 3.45
C LEU A 16 -1.61 17.35 3.78
N LEU A 17 -1.11 17.84 4.92
CA LEU A 17 0.24 17.53 5.37
C LEU A 17 0.41 16.03 5.65
N ASN A 18 -0.58 15.42 6.31
CA ASN A 18 -0.59 13.98 6.51
C ASN A 18 -0.59 13.21 5.18
N PHE A 19 -1.41 13.63 4.23
CA PHE A 19 -1.45 13.01 2.90
C PHE A 19 -0.09 13.03 2.22
N ALA A 20 0.58 14.19 2.20
CA ALA A 20 1.91 14.32 1.62
C ALA A 20 2.92 13.40 2.33
N PHE A 21 2.90 13.37 3.66
CA PHE A 21 3.79 12.53 4.46
C PHE A 21 3.59 11.02 4.20
N VAL A 22 2.33 10.57 4.16
CA VAL A 22 2.00 9.16 3.88
C VAL A 22 2.37 8.79 2.45
N PHE A 23 2.15 9.69 1.48
CA PHE A 23 2.54 9.48 0.09
C PHE A 23 4.06 9.35 -0.07
N ILE A 24 4.84 10.25 0.53
CA ILE A 24 6.30 10.19 0.54
C ILE A 24 6.77 8.89 1.20
N SER A 25 6.17 8.51 2.33
CA SER A 25 6.49 7.26 3.02
C SER A 25 6.19 6.02 2.18
N GLY A 26 5.14 6.06 1.36
CA GLY A 26 4.85 5.02 0.38
C GLY A 26 5.95 4.93 -0.69
N ALA A 27 6.41 6.05 -1.23
CA ALA A 27 7.51 6.08 -2.19
C ALA A 27 8.83 5.57 -1.58
N ASP A 28 9.12 5.93 -0.32
CA ASP A 28 10.27 5.43 0.43
C ASP A 28 10.17 3.92 0.65
N LEU A 29 8.97 3.38 0.91
CA LEU A 29 8.75 1.93 1.02
C LEU A 29 9.08 1.20 -0.28
N ILE A 30 8.61 1.72 -1.43
CA ILE A 30 8.94 1.18 -2.75
C ILE A 30 10.46 1.15 -2.93
N ARG A 31 11.14 2.24 -2.56
CA ARG A 31 12.60 2.33 -2.64
C ARG A 31 13.30 1.33 -1.71
N PHE A 32 12.81 1.20 -0.48
CA PHE A 32 13.37 0.34 0.55
C PHE A 32 13.24 -1.15 0.20
N VAL A 33 12.08 -1.59 -0.29
CA VAL A 33 11.83 -3.01 -0.60
C VAL A 33 12.39 -3.39 -1.96
N SER A 34 12.14 -2.59 -3.00
CA SER A 34 12.50 -2.97 -4.38
C SER A 34 13.83 -2.38 -4.84
N PHE A 35 13.99 -1.06 -4.79
CA PHE A 35 15.15 -0.41 -5.43
C PHE A 35 16.46 -0.73 -4.72
N ARG A 36 16.51 -0.68 -3.39
CA ARG A 36 17.75 -0.98 -2.63
C ARG A 36 18.24 -2.40 -2.90
N ALA A 37 17.34 -3.37 -2.99
CA ALA A 37 17.71 -4.76 -3.21
C ALA A 37 18.15 -5.05 -4.66
N ILE A 38 17.55 -4.35 -5.64
CA ILE A 38 17.87 -4.54 -7.06
C ILE A 38 19.14 -3.77 -7.46
N TYR A 39 19.28 -2.51 -7.03
CA TYR A 39 20.40 -1.65 -7.45
C TYR A 39 21.76 -2.10 -6.88
N HIS A 40 21.81 -2.65 -5.67
CA HIS A 40 23.05 -3.16 -5.09
C HIS A 40 23.65 -4.33 -5.91
N ASN A 41 22.83 -5.04 -6.69
CA ASN A 41 23.34 -6.11 -7.55
C ASN A 41 23.84 -5.60 -8.91
N ILE A 42 23.31 -4.47 -9.40
CA ILE A 42 23.67 -3.88 -10.71
C ILE A 42 24.99 -3.10 -10.63
N THR A 43 25.28 -2.43 -9.51
CA THR A 43 26.49 -1.61 -9.37
C THR A 43 27.77 -2.40 -9.10
N GLY A 44 27.69 -3.71 -8.82
CA GLY A 44 28.85 -4.59 -8.64
C GLY A 44 29.77 -4.26 -7.44
N GLU A 45 29.52 -3.18 -6.71
CA GLU A 45 30.50 -2.58 -5.79
C GLU A 45 30.48 -3.12 -4.35
N THR A 46 29.56 -4.01 -3.97
CA THR A 46 29.55 -4.52 -2.59
C THR A 46 29.17 -5.98 -2.53
N THR A 47 30.01 -6.78 -1.88
CA THR A 47 29.67 -8.11 -1.40
C THR A 47 28.50 -7.99 -0.41
N LEU A 48 27.27 -8.05 -0.94
CA LEU A 48 26.01 -8.01 -0.17
C LEU A 48 26.01 -9.03 0.98
N CYS A 49 26.72 -10.14 0.78
CA CYS A 49 26.88 -11.21 1.74
C CYS A 49 28.28 -11.81 1.65
N ARG A 50 28.75 -12.38 2.76
CA ARG A 50 30.03 -13.09 2.85
C ARG A 50 29.82 -14.59 2.69
N ASP A 51 29.64 -15.01 1.45
CA ASP A 51 29.25 -16.38 1.06
C ASP A 51 30.28 -17.47 1.47
N SER A 52 31.47 -17.08 1.93
CA SER A 52 32.54 -17.99 2.38
C SER A 52 32.43 -18.43 3.85
N ILE A 53 31.53 -17.83 4.64
CA ILE A 53 31.39 -18.15 6.07
C ILE A 53 30.27 -19.18 6.28
N PRO A 54 30.49 -20.27 7.04
CA PRO A 54 29.43 -21.20 7.42
C PRO A 54 28.33 -20.52 8.24
N TRP A 55 27.07 -20.90 7.99
CA TRP A 55 25.90 -20.40 8.74
C TRP A 55 26.06 -20.52 10.26
N SER A 56 26.67 -21.61 10.76
CA SER A 56 26.88 -21.83 12.19
C SER A 56 27.78 -20.79 12.85
N VAL A 57 28.73 -20.22 12.10
CA VAL A 57 29.62 -19.15 12.56
C VAL A 57 28.92 -17.80 12.46
N ALA A 58 28.25 -17.55 11.33
CA ALA A 58 27.51 -16.31 11.11
C ALA A 58 26.40 -16.09 12.16
N LEU A 59 25.67 -17.15 12.54
CA LEU A 59 24.60 -17.08 13.54
C LEU A 59 25.10 -16.96 14.98
N ARG A 60 26.41 -17.14 15.23
CA ARG A 60 27.03 -16.89 16.54
C ARG A 60 27.69 -15.51 16.63
N ASP A 61 27.78 -14.80 15.51
CA ASP A 61 28.34 -13.46 15.48
C ASP A 61 27.41 -12.47 16.21
N SER A 62 27.95 -11.83 17.25
CA SER A 62 27.23 -10.82 18.03
C SER A 62 26.71 -9.65 17.18
N SER A 63 27.39 -9.30 16.09
CA SER A 63 26.98 -8.22 15.19
C SER A 63 25.73 -8.62 14.39
N VAL A 64 25.68 -9.87 13.90
CA VAL A 64 24.53 -10.43 13.17
C VAL A 64 23.33 -10.54 14.09
N LEU A 65 23.50 -11.12 15.28
CA LEU A 65 22.42 -11.26 16.25
C LEU A 65 21.85 -9.91 16.70
N ARG A 66 22.71 -8.91 16.91
CA ARG A 66 22.28 -7.55 17.27
C ARG A 66 21.46 -6.90 16.15
N ALA A 67 21.90 -7.01 14.89
CA ALA A 67 21.16 -6.48 13.76
C ALA A 67 19.77 -7.13 13.63
N LEU A 68 19.70 -8.47 13.71
CA LEU A 68 18.44 -9.20 13.67
C LEU A 68 17.50 -8.84 14.84
N ALA A 69 18.04 -8.64 16.05
CA ALA A 69 17.25 -8.23 17.20
C ALA A 69 16.66 -6.83 17.02
N VAL A 70 17.44 -5.89 16.47
CA VAL A 70 16.96 -4.54 16.13
C VAL A 70 15.88 -4.60 15.05
N ASP A 71 16.12 -5.33 13.96
CA ASP A 71 15.18 -5.47 12.86
C ASP A 71 13.87 -6.14 13.30
N LEU A 72 13.96 -7.17 14.14
CA LEU A 72 12.79 -7.82 14.74
C LEU A 72 12.02 -6.86 15.66
N GLY A 73 12.72 -6.03 16.44
CA GLY A 73 12.10 -5.00 17.27
C GLY A 73 11.40 -3.93 16.43
N LEU A 74 12.00 -3.48 15.33
CA LEU A 74 11.39 -2.54 14.38
C LEU A 74 10.16 -3.13 13.70
N LEU A 75 10.21 -4.40 13.30
CA LEU A 75 9.07 -5.13 12.75
C LEU A 75 7.94 -5.26 13.77
N ALA A 76 8.27 -5.64 15.00
CA ALA A 76 7.31 -5.76 16.09
C ALA A 76 6.66 -4.40 16.37
N LEU A 77 7.44 -3.31 16.42
CA LEU A 77 6.92 -1.96 16.59
C LEU A 77 5.88 -1.64 15.52
N PHE A 78 6.19 -1.86 14.24
CA PHE A 78 5.28 -1.59 13.14
C PHE A 78 4.02 -2.46 13.21
N ILE A 79 4.18 -3.78 13.35
CA ILE A 79 3.06 -4.74 13.36
C ILE A 79 2.13 -4.49 14.55
N VAL A 80 2.69 -4.32 15.75
CA VAL A 80 1.92 -4.10 16.97
C VAL A 80 1.23 -2.75 16.90
N GLN A 81 1.92 -1.68 16.50
CA GLN A 81 1.31 -0.35 16.37
C GLN A 81 0.15 -0.36 15.37
N HIS A 82 0.36 -0.94 14.19
CA HIS A 82 -0.65 -1.00 13.14
C HIS A 82 -1.87 -1.83 13.56
N SER A 83 -1.63 -2.99 14.17
CA SER A 83 -2.69 -3.90 14.64
C SER A 83 -3.47 -3.33 15.83
N LEU A 84 -2.76 -2.72 16.79
CA LEU A 84 -3.37 -2.15 18.00
C LEU A 84 -4.31 -1.00 17.66
N LEU A 85 -3.92 -0.12 16.73
CA LEU A 85 -4.80 0.97 16.30
C LEU A 85 -6.00 0.49 15.47
N ALA A 86 -5.89 -0.67 14.82
CA ALA A 86 -7.01 -1.31 14.14
C ALA A 86 -7.96 -2.06 15.10
N TRP A 87 -7.52 -2.32 16.34
CA TRP A 87 -8.31 -3.04 17.34
C TRP A 87 -9.50 -2.19 17.81
N LEU A 88 -10.69 -2.81 17.83
CA LEU A 88 -11.97 -2.10 18.03
C LEU A 88 -12.02 -1.22 19.29
N PRO A 89 -11.55 -1.66 20.48
CA PRO A 89 -11.59 -0.83 21.69
C PRO A 89 -10.71 0.42 21.57
N VAL A 90 -9.50 0.26 21.04
CA VAL A 90 -8.55 1.36 20.84
C VAL A 90 -9.07 2.32 19.78
N LYS A 91 -9.61 1.78 18.69
CA LYS A 91 -10.22 2.57 17.62
C LYS A 91 -11.40 3.40 18.15
N GLN A 92 -12.29 2.83 18.97
CA GLN A 92 -13.41 3.57 19.57
C GLN A 92 -12.93 4.66 20.53
N ALA A 93 -11.96 4.36 21.38
CA ALA A 93 -11.36 5.36 22.27
C ALA A 93 -10.73 6.52 21.48
N LEU A 94 -9.96 6.20 20.44
CA LEU A 94 -9.29 7.21 19.61
C LEU A 94 -10.29 8.02 18.77
N GLN A 95 -11.36 7.38 18.27
CA GLN A 95 -12.49 8.08 17.63
C GLN A 95 -13.18 9.04 18.59
N SER A 96 -13.35 8.70 19.86
CA SER A 96 -13.97 9.59 20.84
C SER A 96 -13.15 10.87 21.12
N VAL A 97 -11.82 10.78 20.97
CA VAL A 97 -10.89 11.90 21.21
C VAL A 97 -10.63 12.72 19.94
N LEU A 98 -10.37 12.06 18.81
CA LEU A 98 -9.92 12.70 17.57
C LEU A 98 -11.06 12.97 16.57
N GLY A 99 -12.22 12.36 16.76
CA GLY A 99 -13.38 12.49 15.87
C GLY A 99 -13.01 12.25 14.39
N PRO A 100 -13.19 13.27 13.52
CA PRO A 100 -12.92 13.14 12.07
C PRO A 100 -11.43 12.92 11.74
N LEU A 101 -10.51 13.30 12.64
CA LEU A 101 -9.07 13.11 12.44
C LEU A 101 -8.58 11.70 12.76
N ASN A 102 -9.42 10.83 13.31
CA ASN A 102 -9.01 9.48 13.72
C ASN A 102 -8.33 8.71 12.58
N ARG A 103 -8.88 8.79 11.36
CA ARG A 103 -8.31 8.12 10.18
C ARG A 103 -6.99 8.75 9.75
N THR A 104 -6.92 10.07 9.75
CA THR A 104 -5.69 10.84 9.46
C THR A 104 -4.57 10.47 10.44
N ALA A 105 -4.87 10.44 11.74
CA ALA A 105 -3.92 10.08 12.79
C ALA A 105 -3.47 8.61 12.72
N TYR A 106 -4.38 7.70 12.40
CA TYR A 106 -4.05 6.30 12.12
C TYR A 106 -3.03 6.17 10.99
N CYS A 107 -3.31 6.82 9.85
CA CYS A 107 -2.42 6.78 8.69
C CYS A 107 -1.07 7.45 8.99
N PHE A 108 -1.07 8.59 9.68
CA PHE A 108 0.14 9.30 10.07
C PHE A 108 1.06 8.43 10.93
N THR A 109 0.52 7.89 12.02
CA THR A 109 1.29 7.10 12.99
C THR A 109 1.79 5.79 12.39
N THR A 110 0.99 5.15 11.52
CA THR A 110 1.42 3.97 10.75
C THR A 110 2.56 4.31 9.79
N ALA A 111 2.45 5.41 9.05
CA ALA A 111 3.51 5.86 8.14
C ALA A 111 4.79 6.24 8.91
N LEU A 112 4.66 6.85 10.09
CA LEU A 112 5.78 7.18 10.96
C LEU A 112 6.48 5.92 11.48
N ALA A 113 5.73 4.93 11.97
CA ALA A 113 6.30 3.65 12.41
C ALA A 113 7.05 2.95 11.26
N LEU A 114 6.50 3.01 10.05
CA LEU A 114 7.14 2.49 8.85
C LEU A 114 8.42 3.27 8.49
N GLN A 115 8.42 4.60 8.58
CA GLN A 115 9.61 5.43 8.37
C GLN A 115 10.72 5.09 9.37
N ILE A 116 10.37 4.91 10.65
CA ILE A 116 11.31 4.48 11.69
C ILE A 116 11.92 3.11 11.31
N LEU A 117 11.08 2.15 10.92
CA LEU A 117 11.53 0.84 10.47
C LEU A 117 12.53 0.96 9.32
N MET A 118 12.18 1.70 8.25
CA MET A 118 13.03 1.83 7.07
C MET A 118 14.35 2.56 7.37
N ARG A 119 14.32 3.56 8.26
CA ARG A 119 15.48 4.39 8.59
C ARG A 119 16.48 3.70 9.49
N TYR A 120 16.00 2.91 10.45
CA TYR A 120 16.83 2.22 11.43
C TYR A 120 17.12 0.76 11.08
N TRP A 121 16.62 0.27 9.94
CA TRP A 121 16.88 -1.07 9.43
C TRP A 121 18.37 -1.38 9.31
N GLN A 122 18.82 -2.49 9.89
CA GLN A 122 20.23 -2.89 9.93
C GLN A 122 20.51 -4.00 8.90
N PRO A 123 21.07 -3.67 7.72
CA PRO A 123 21.39 -4.69 6.73
C PRO A 123 22.44 -5.67 7.27
N VAL A 124 22.18 -6.98 7.14
CA VAL A 124 23.07 -8.03 7.64
C VAL A 124 24.04 -8.42 6.52
N THR A 125 25.22 -7.79 6.50
CA THR A 125 26.28 -8.06 5.50
C THR A 125 27.30 -9.11 5.92
N ASN A 126 27.41 -9.37 7.23
CA ASN A 126 28.37 -10.34 7.79
C ASN A 126 27.91 -11.80 7.69
N ALA A 127 26.66 -12.05 7.26
CA ALA A 127 26.13 -13.39 7.03
C ALA A 127 26.22 -13.77 5.54
N PRO A 128 26.25 -15.09 5.22
CA PRO A 128 26.05 -15.55 3.86
C PRO A 128 24.62 -15.24 3.37
N CYS A 129 24.45 -15.07 2.07
CA CYS A 129 23.12 -14.94 1.47
C CYS A 129 22.47 -16.32 1.39
N LEU A 130 21.13 -16.39 1.51
CA LEU A 130 20.43 -17.66 1.28
C LEU A 130 20.58 -18.09 -0.19
N TRP A 131 20.48 -17.12 -1.09
CA TRP A 131 20.80 -17.30 -2.50
C TRP A 131 21.23 -15.96 -3.10
N SER A 132 22.07 -16.05 -4.14
CA SER A 132 22.52 -14.90 -4.92
C SER A 132 22.85 -15.37 -6.33
N VAL A 133 22.17 -14.79 -7.34
CA VAL A 133 22.41 -15.14 -8.75
C VAL A 133 23.59 -14.33 -9.28
N ARG A 134 24.80 -14.90 -9.20
CA ARG A 134 26.05 -14.25 -9.62
C ARG A 134 26.63 -14.80 -10.94
N GLN A 135 26.10 -15.90 -11.47
CA GLN A 135 26.67 -16.56 -12.65
C GLN A 135 26.21 -15.89 -13.95
N ALA A 136 27.14 -15.63 -14.88
CA ALA A 136 26.81 -15.15 -16.22
C ALA A 136 26.13 -16.26 -17.04
N PRO A 137 25.11 -15.95 -17.88
CA PRO A 137 24.56 -14.63 -18.17
C PRO A 137 23.46 -14.18 -17.19
N TRP A 138 22.99 -15.06 -16.31
CA TRP A 138 21.86 -14.83 -15.41
C TRP A 138 22.06 -13.69 -14.41
N SER A 139 23.32 -13.34 -14.11
CA SER A 139 23.68 -12.17 -13.29
C SER A 139 23.06 -10.85 -13.78
N VAL A 140 22.76 -10.71 -15.07
CA VAL A 140 22.14 -9.51 -15.66
C VAL A 140 20.65 -9.72 -15.91
N TRP A 141 20.27 -10.84 -16.52
CA TRP A 141 18.88 -11.10 -16.92
C TRP A 141 17.95 -11.30 -15.72
N PHE A 142 18.44 -11.92 -14.64
CA PHE A 142 17.60 -12.22 -13.49
C PHE A 142 17.22 -10.96 -12.68
N PRO A 143 18.15 -10.03 -12.36
CA PRO A 143 17.77 -8.74 -11.76
C PRO A 143 16.82 -7.92 -12.62
N LEU A 144 16.98 -7.94 -13.95
CA LEU A 144 16.07 -7.24 -14.88
C LEU A 144 14.65 -7.82 -14.86
N LEU A 145 14.53 -9.15 -14.77
CA LEU A 145 13.23 -9.81 -14.61
C LEU A 145 12.58 -9.43 -13.27
N CYS A 146 13.35 -9.49 -12.17
CA CYS A 146 12.86 -9.09 -10.86
C CYS A 146 12.41 -7.62 -10.85
N PHE A 147 13.17 -6.72 -11.48
CA PHE A 147 12.81 -5.31 -11.62
C PHE A 147 11.51 -5.12 -12.40
N SER A 148 11.37 -5.77 -13.55
CA SER A 148 10.15 -5.69 -14.38
C SER A 148 8.92 -6.18 -13.62
N LEU A 149 9.04 -7.30 -12.91
CA LEU A 149 7.95 -7.85 -12.10
C LEU A 149 7.63 -6.96 -10.88
N HIS A 150 8.64 -6.43 -10.19
CA HIS A 150 8.43 -5.46 -9.11
C HIS A 150 7.71 -4.22 -9.61
N PHE A 151 8.13 -3.67 -10.76
CA PHE A 151 7.47 -2.52 -11.36
C PHE A 151 6.01 -2.82 -11.68
N LEU A 152 5.72 -3.98 -12.28
CA LEU A 152 4.36 -4.41 -12.58
C LEU A 152 3.52 -4.56 -11.31
N CYS A 153 4.05 -5.22 -10.28
CA CYS A 153 3.38 -5.34 -8.98
C CYS A 153 3.06 -3.96 -8.41
N TRP A 154 4.02 -3.04 -8.31
CA TRP A 154 3.76 -1.69 -7.80
C TRP A 154 2.76 -0.90 -8.64
N ALA A 155 2.77 -1.06 -9.96
CA ALA A 155 1.78 -0.43 -10.84
C ALA A 155 0.36 -0.95 -10.54
N ILE A 156 0.20 -2.25 -10.29
CA ILE A 156 -1.06 -2.86 -9.87
C ILE A 156 -1.48 -2.31 -8.49
N ILE A 157 -0.55 -2.28 -7.51
CA ILE A 157 -0.80 -1.72 -6.18
C ILE A 157 -1.32 -0.28 -6.26
N CYS A 158 -0.61 0.59 -6.99
CA CYS A 158 -1.00 1.98 -7.17
C CYS A 158 -2.36 2.10 -7.87
N SER A 159 -2.64 1.25 -8.87
CA SER A 159 -3.93 1.22 -9.57
C SER A 159 -5.08 0.83 -8.62
N ILE A 160 -4.87 -0.18 -7.76
CA ILE A 160 -5.83 -0.58 -6.73
C ILE A 160 -6.08 0.59 -5.77
N LEU A 161 -5.02 1.26 -5.27
CA LEU A 161 -5.16 2.41 -4.38
C LEU A 161 -5.98 3.55 -5.00
N MET A 162 -5.81 3.81 -6.30
CA MET A 162 -6.61 4.79 -7.02
C MET A 162 -8.08 4.37 -7.15
N ILE A 163 -8.36 3.10 -7.46
CA ILE A 163 -9.73 2.54 -7.56
C ILE A 163 -10.46 2.63 -6.22
N PHE A 164 -9.76 2.42 -5.11
CA PHE A 164 -10.31 2.47 -3.76
C PHE A 164 -10.40 3.89 -3.17
N ASP A 165 -10.18 4.92 -3.99
CA ASP A 165 -10.24 6.33 -3.60
C ASP A 165 -9.22 6.67 -2.50
N TYR A 166 -7.96 6.81 -2.92
CA TYR A 166 -6.81 7.09 -2.04
C TYR A 166 -7.04 8.25 -1.04
N PRO A 167 -7.64 9.40 -1.41
CA PRO A 167 -8.00 10.45 -0.46
C PRO A 167 -9.00 10.01 0.63
N GLU A 168 -9.95 9.13 0.30
CA GLU A 168 -10.87 8.53 1.28
C GLU A 168 -10.14 7.57 2.22
N LEU A 169 -9.16 6.81 1.70
CA LEU A 169 -8.33 5.92 2.49
C LEU A 169 -7.49 6.66 3.54
N LEU A 170 -7.04 7.88 3.22
CA LEU A 170 -6.16 8.68 4.06
C LEU A 170 -6.85 9.62 5.05
N GLY A 171 -8.19 9.70 5.05
CA GLY A 171 -8.91 10.57 5.99
C GLY A 171 -9.34 11.92 5.41
N ILE A 172 -8.95 12.28 4.18
CA ILE A 172 -9.24 13.60 3.61
C ILE A 172 -10.74 13.80 3.44
N LYS A 173 -11.45 12.78 2.92
CA LYS A 173 -12.90 12.89 2.72
C LYS A 173 -13.66 13.01 4.04
N GLN A 174 -13.21 12.33 5.09
CA GLN A 174 -13.81 12.41 6.42
C GLN A 174 -13.70 13.83 6.98
N VAL A 175 -12.54 14.47 6.80
CA VAL A 175 -12.33 15.88 7.19
C VAL A 175 -13.15 16.84 6.31
N TYR A 176 -13.18 16.61 5.01
CA TYR A 176 -13.94 17.45 4.08
C TYR A 176 -15.45 17.41 4.36
N TYR A 177 -16.01 16.23 4.60
CA TYR A 177 -17.43 16.06 4.90
C TYR A 177 -17.79 16.62 6.28
N ASP A 178 -16.91 16.53 7.27
CA ASP A 178 -17.10 17.17 8.58
C ASP A 178 -17.12 18.71 8.45
N CYS A 179 -16.17 19.28 7.70
CA CYS A 179 -16.13 20.71 7.41
C CYS A 179 -17.38 21.23 6.67
N LEU A 180 -18.04 20.38 5.88
CA LEU A 180 -19.28 20.70 5.18
C LEU A 180 -20.55 20.34 5.96
N GLY A 181 -20.43 19.70 7.13
CA GLY A 181 -21.57 19.24 7.92
C GLY A 181 -22.36 18.07 7.29
N LEU A 182 -21.74 17.30 6.39
CA LEU A 182 -22.38 16.23 5.62
C LEU A 182 -22.34 14.84 6.30
N GLY A 183 -21.75 14.72 7.50
CA GLY A 183 -21.65 13.46 8.23
C GLY A 183 -20.56 12.51 7.69
N ASP A 184 -20.51 11.25 8.17
CA ASP A 184 -19.46 10.28 7.80
C ASP A 184 -19.61 9.81 6.34
N PRO A 185 -18.60 9.96 5.46
CA PRO A 185 -18.67 9.46 4.09
C PRO A 185 -18.87 7.93 3.99
N LEU A 186 -18.55 7.16 5.04
CA LEU A 186 -18.78 5.71 5.05
C LEU A 186 -20.26 5.32 5.10
N SER A 187 -21.16 6.17 5.64
CA SER A 187 -22.60 5.88 5.72
C SER A 187 -23.30 5.89 4.36
N HIS A 188 -22.63 6.41 3.32
CA HIS A 188 -23.17 6.54 1.97
C HIS A 188 -22.81 5.35 1.07
N LYS A 189 -21.96 4.42 1.52
CA LYS A 189 -21.60 3.21 0.75
C LYS A 189 -22.60 2.08 0.99
N SER A 190 -22.85 1.28 -0.05
CA SER A 190 -23.76 0.14 0.05
C SER A 190 -23.27 -0.89 1.08
N PRO A 191 -24.17 -1.61 1.78
CA PRO A 191 -23.79 -2.60 2.79
C PRO A 191 -22.89 -3.71 2.23
N CYS A 192 -23.06 -4.05 0.95
CA CYS A 192 -22.24 -5.05 0.27
C CYS A 192 -20.81 -4.54 0.03
N ALA A 193 -20.64 -3.27 -0.34
CA ALA A 193 -19.32 -2.65 -0.46
C ALA A 193 -18.64 -2.53 0.91
N GLN A 194 -19.38 -2.17 1.97
CA GLN A 194 -18.84 -2.12 3.34
C GLN A 194 -18.38 -3.50 3.83
N ARG A 195 -19.11 -4.57 3.50
CA ARG A 195 -18.73 -5.95 3.81
C ARG A 195 -17.49 -6.40 3.04
N LEU A 196 -17.43 -6.09 1.74
CA LEU A 196 -16.24 -6.39 0.94
C LEU A 196 -15.01 -5.66 1.49
N LEU A 197 -15.14 -4.38 1.83
CA LEU A 197 -14.06 -3.57 2.42
C LEU A 197 -13.64 -4.03 3.83
N SER A 198 -14.55 -4.62 4.62
CA SER A 198 -14.22 -5.15 5.94
C SER A 198 -13.51 -6.51 5.87
N HIS A 199 -13.76 -7.29 4.83
CA HIS A 199 -13.15 -8.60 4.61
C HIS A 199 -11.88 -8.55 3.74
N LEU A 200 -11.81 -7.67 2.72
CA LEU A 200 -10.58 -7.27 2.03
C LEU A 200 -9.77 -6.30 2.89
N ARG A 201 -9.25 -6.75 4.03
CA ARG A 201 -8.35 -5.91 4.86
C ARG A 201 -7.12 -5.45 4.10
N HIS A 202 -6.65 -6.27 3.15
CA HIS A 202 -5.48 -5.99 2.33
C HIS A 202 -5.69 -6.52 0.90
N PRO A 203 -6.27 -5.72 -0.02
CA PRO A 203 -6.44 -6.11 -1.43
C PRO A 203 -5.11 -6.27 -2.20
N VAL A 204 -3.98 -6.06 -1.51
CA VAL A 204 -2.63 -5.96 -2.06
C VAL A 204 -1.69 -7.06 -1.52
N CYS A 205 -2.23 -8.07 -0.81
CA CYS A 205 -1.41 -9.12 -0.19
C CYS A 205 -0.51 -9.86 -1.19
N LEU A 206 -1.05 -10.15 -2.38
CA LEU A 206 -0.37 -10.99 -3.35
C LEU A 206 0.79 -10.24 -4.02
N GLU A 207 0.55 -9.03 -4.49
CA GLU A 207 1.56 -8.18 -5.11
C GLU A 207 2.68 -7.83 -4.12
N LEU A 208 2.32 -7.50 -2.87
CA LEU A 208 3.30 -7.22 -1.83
C LEU A 208 4.11 -8.48 -1.47
N GLY A 209 3.45 -9.65 -1.43
CA GLY A 209 4.14 -10.94 -1.25
C GLY A 209 5.17 -11.20 -2.35
N VAL A 210 4.81 -11.01 -3.63
CA VAL A 210 5.75 -11.14 -4.75
C VAL A 210 6.93 -10.19 -4.58
N VAL A 211 6.67 -8.92 -4.27
CA VAL A 211 7.73 -7.89 -4.11
C VAL A 211 8.68 -8.17 -2.94
N LEU A 212 8.19 -8.84 -1.88
CA LEU A 212 9.02 -9.19 -0.72
C LEU A 212 9.95 -10.37 -0.99
N TRP A 213 9.51 -11.36 -1.78
CA TRP A 213 10.26 -12.60 -2.01
C TRP A 213 11.08 -12.61 -3.31
N LEU A 214 10.66 -11.86 -4.32
CA LEU A 214 11.28 -11.87 -5.66
C LEU A 214 12.52 -10.95 -5.73
N LEU A 215 13.60 -11.35 -5.06
CA LEU A 215 14.84 -10.57 -5.00
C LEU A 215 15.98 -11.30 -5.70
N PRO A 216 16.90 -10.60 -6.41
CA PRO A 216 18.03 -11.25 -7.08
C PRO A 216 19.07 -11.86 -6.12
N ALA A 217 19.10 -11.35 -4.89
CA ALA A 217 19.85 -11.91 -3.77
C ALA A 217 19.02 -11.72 -2.50
N LEU A 218 18.92 -12.79 -1.69
CA LEU A 218 18.18 -12.76 -0.43
C LEU A 218 19.14 -12.88 0.75
N SER A 219 19.37 -11.74 1.40
CA SER A 219 20.12 -11.67 2.66
C SER A 219 19.24 -12.08 3.84
N LEU A 220 19.88 -12.30 5.00
CA LEU A 220 19.19 -12.76 6.21
C LEU A 220 18.19 -11.73 6.75
N ASP A 221 18.51 -10.44 6.72
CA ASP A 221 17.59 -9.37 7.13
C ASP A 221 16.37 -9.30 6.19
N ARG A 222 16.58 -9.47 4.88
CA ARG A 222 15.48 -9.49 3.90
C ARG A 222 14.59 -10.71 4.07
N LEU A 223 15.16 -11.86 4.38
CA LEU A 223 14.39 -13.05 4.72
C LEU A 223 13.53 -12.81 5.97
N LEU A 224 14.09 -12.18 7.01
CA LEU A 224 13.36 -11.82 8.22
C LEU A 224 12.19 -10.87 7.90
N LEU A 225 12.45 -9.81 7.13
CA LEU A 225 11.45 -8.85 6.66
C LEU A 225 10.33 -9.54 5.88
N ALA A 226 10.69 -10.33 4.85
CA ALA A 226 9.75 -11.02 3.98
C ALA A 226 8.92 -12.05 4.75
N GLY A 227 9.56 -12.85 5.60
CA GLY A 227 8.91 -13.85 6.44
C GLY A 227 7.94 -13.24 7.44
N ALA A 228 8.37 -12.23 8.20
CA ALA A 228 7.54 -11.57 9.21
C ALA A 228 6.33 -10.86 8.59
N LEU A 229 6.54 -10.09 7.51
CA LEU A 229 5.44 -9.41 6.82
C LEU A 229 4.51 -10.41 6.10
N SER A 230 5.02 -11.49 5.52
CA SER A 230 4.17 -12.53 4.91
C SER A 230 3.32 -13.24 5.95
N ALA A 231 3.91 -13.60 7.11
CA ALA A 231 3.16 -14.19 8.21
C ALA A 231 2.08 -13.22 8.72
N TYR A 232 2.43 -11.94 8.87
CA TYR A 232 1.45 -10.91 9.23
C TYR A 232 0.33 -10.78 8.20
N LEU A 233 0.64 -10.70 6.90
CA LEU A 233 -0.35 -10.65 5.84
C LEU A 233 -1.25 -11.88 5.82
N ALA A 234 -0.69 -13.08 6.00
CA ALA A 234 -1.43 -14.33 6.05
C ALA A 234 -2.40 -14.39 7.24
N LEU A 235 -1.96 -13.93 8.42
CA LEU A 235 -2.81 -13.85 9.62
C LEU A 235 -3.88 -12.75 9.52
N ALA A 236 -3.57 -11.65 8.83
CA ALA A 236 -4.49 -10.54 8.63
C ALA A 236 -5.51 -10.79 7.51
N HIS A 237 -5.24 -11.76 6.63
CA HIS A 237 -6.12 -12.11 5.52
C HIS A 237 -7.25 -13.03 6.00
N SER A 238 -8.47 -12.50 6.02
CA SER A 238 -9.69 -13.25 6.38
C SER A 238 -10.72 -13.13 5.26
N LEU A 239 -10.35 -13.50 4.02
CA LEU A 239 -11.30 -13.56 2.92
C LEU A 239 -12.23 -14.76 3.07
N ASP A 240 -13.53 -14.49 3.13
CA ASP A 240 -14.57 -15.52 3.07
C ASP A 240 -14.98 -15.74 1.59
N LYS A 241 -15.55 -16.91 1.28
CA LYS A 241 -15.98 -17.30 -0.08
C LYS A 241 -17.01 -16.32 -0.67
N GLN A 242 -17.77 -15.65 0.19
CA GLN A 242 -18.82 -14.69 -0.21
C GLN A 242 -18.24 -13.37 -0.71
N ASP A 243 -17.07 -12.95 -0.22
CA ASP A 243 -16.42 -11.70 -0.66
C ASP A 243 -15.75 -11.89 -2.02
N LEU A 244 -15.17 -13.07 -2.24
CA LEU A 244 -14.60 -13.44 -3.53
C LEU A 244 -15.68 -13.44 -4.63
N ALA A 245 -16.87 -13.96 -4.33
CA ALA A 245 -17.99 -13.94 -5.25
C ALA A 245 -18.44 -12.51 -5.63
N TYR A 246 -18.52 -11.61 -4.63
CA TYR A 246 -18.88 -10.21 -4.89
C TYR A 246 -17.81 -9.47 -5.71
N LEU A 247 -16.52 -9.70 -5.42
CA LEU A 247 -15.40 -9.20 -6.22
C LEU A 247 -15.51 -9.64 -7.68
N CYS A 248 -15.75 -10.93 -7.93
CA CYS A 248 -15.90 -11.47 -9.28
C CYS A 248 -17.06 -10.81 -10.04
N VAL A 249 -18.19 -10.58 -9.38
CA VAL A 249 -19.33 -9.88 -9.99
C VAL A 249 -18.95 -8.45 -10.38
N GLN A 250 -18.32 -7.70 -9.47
CA GLN A 250 -17.97 -6.30 -9.70
C GLN A 250 -16.88 -6.12 -10.76
N LEU A 251 -15.92 -7.05 -10.80
CA LEU A 251 -14.86 -7.10 -11.82
C LEU A 251 -15.45 -7.44 -13.20
N ASN A 252 -16.38 -8.40 -13.26
CA ASN A 252 -17.10 -8.70 -14.50
C ASN A 252 -17.93 -7.51 -14.99
N SER A 253 -18.64 -6.82 -14.10
CA SER A 253 -19.42 -5.63 -14.48
C SER A 253 -18.53 -4.51 -15.03
N LYS A 254 -17.35 -4.27 -14.44
CA LYS A 254 -16.39 -3.30 -14.97
C LYS A 254 -15.74 -3.74 -16.29
N MET A 255 -15.38 -5.02 -16.40
CA MET A 255 -14.86 -5.60 -17.65
C MET A 255 -15.87 -5.47 -18.79
N GLN A 256 -17.16 -5.68 -18.52
CA GLN A 256 -18.24 -5.50 -19.49
C GLN A 256 -18.41 -4.03 -19.92
N LEU A 257 -18.22 -3.07 -19.00
CA LEU A 257 -18.23 -1.64 -19.33
C LEU A 257 -17.02 -1.25 -20.21
N PHE A 258 -15.84 -1.84 -19.99
CA PHE A 258 -14.68 -1.63 -20.85
C PHE A 258 -14.76 -2.40 -22.19
N ALA A 259 -15.49 -3.51 -22.21
CA ALA A 259 -15.75 -4.29 -23.42
C ALA A 259 -16.90 -3.73 -24.26
N GLN A 260 -17.70 -2.79 -23.74
CA GLN A 260 -18.60 -2.03 -24.60
C GLN A 260 -17.76 -1.17 -25.54
N PRO A 261 -17.98 -1.26 -26.87
CA PRO A 261 -17.33 -0.35 -27.80
C PRO A 261 -17.71 1.06 -27.41
N HIS A 262 -16.73 1.97 -27.27
CA HIS A 262 -17.01 3.40 -27.31
C HIS A 262 -17.67 3.68 -28.66
N GLY A 263 -19.00 3.71 -28.68
CA GLY A 263 -19.78 4.18 -29.82
C GLY A 263 -19.43 5.65 -30.02
N GLY A 264 -18.53 5.91 -30.97
CA GLY A 264 -18.20 7.25 -31.40
C GLY A 264 -19.48 7.97 -31.84
N SER A 265 -19.69 9.14 -31.25
CA SER A 265 -20.53 10.19 -31.80
C SER A 265 -20.01 10.55 -33.19
N VAL A 266 -20.89 10.51 -34.20
CA VAL A 266 -20.82 11.37 -35.38
C VAL A 266 -22.24 11.92 -35.60
N ASP A 267 -22.33 13.24 -35.50
CA ASP A 267 -23.48 14.10 -35.81
C ASP A 267 -24.07 13.91 -37.21
N ALA A 268 -25.38 14.11 -37.34
CA ALA A 268 -25.99 14.84 -38.46
C ALA A 268 -27.44 15.27 -38.16
N THR A 269 -27.56 16.47 -37.58
CA THR A 269 -28.53 17.58 -37.83
C THR A 269 -30.07 17.38 -37.82
N PRO A 270 -30.82 18.39 -37.32
CA PRO A 270 -32.28 18.42 -37.24
C PRO A 270 -32.92 18.95 -38.54
N ASN A 271 -34.04 18.37 -38.96
CA ASN A 271 -34.97 18.99 -39.91
C ASN A 271 -36.22 19.44 -39.15
N GLU A 272 -36.24 20.72 -38.78
CA GLU A 272 -37.48 21.49 -38.68
C GLU A 272 -37.85 21.97 -40.08
N ASP A 273 -39.01 21.56 -40.59
CA ASP A 273 -39.83 22.43 -41.44
C ASP A 273 -41.28 21.94 -41.37
N THR A 274 -42.08 22.57 -40.50
CA THR A 274 -43.54 22.52 -40.55
C THR A 274 -44.00 23.92 -40.89
N ASP A 275 -44.21 24.15 -42.19
CA ASP A 275 -44.69 25.42 -42.71
C ASP A 275 -46.20 25.53 -42.47
N ASP A 276 -46.59 26.62 -41.81
CA ASP A 276 -47.93 26.99 -41.39
C ASP A 276 -48.68 27.62 -42.57
N HIS A 277 -49.43 26.83 -43.32
CA HIS A 277 -50.38 27.37 -44.29
C HIS A 277 -51.71 27.71 -43.59
N LYS A 278 -51.81 28.94 -43.08
CA LYS A 278 -53.08 29.55 -42.70
C LYS A 278 -53.17 30.98 -43.22
N LYS A 279 -54.02 31.22 -44.23
CA LYS A 279 -54.92 32.39 -44.30
C LYS A 279 -55.82 32.41 -45.54
N LYS A 280 -57.08 32.70 -45.23
CA LYS A 280 -58.17 33.27 -46.06
C LYS A 280 -58.95 32.31 -46.93
#